data_AF-A0A8T2XP82-F1
#
_entry.id   AF-A0A8T2XP82-F1
#
_cell.length_a   1.000
_cell.length_b   1.000
_cell.length_c   1.000
_cell.angle_alpha   90.00
_cell.angle_beta   90.00
_cell.angle_gamma   90.00
#
_symmetry.space_group_name_H-M   'P 1'
#
loop_
_entity.id
_entity.type
_entity.pdbx_description
1 polymer ?
#
loop_
_entity_poly.entity_id
_entity_poly.type
_entity_poly.pdbx_seq_one_letter_code
_entity_poly.pdbx_strand_id
1 'polypeptide(L)'
;MKRANLFTKVNSQQSTCPLIPVNKVLKPFFLLSVLITFLLILSDGVEAVAGTNKALQEVGSEIQYRLVLPPFSFLTDPKDVVQDELMKLQNRTEARVFIVLQSSLPMLTCIFGEAKKAGLVGNDTVWIVGNSITGFLDCVENPVFSSMEGTLGIKTHYSSNSSYKRFEALFQKIFRSDYLNEDDFQPGIQALRAYDSIGIITQAIEKLGSNITSPKMFLNSVLETDFTGLSGRIRFKDGMLSDAPTLRIVNVVGKKCEELDFWLPNCGFSDTLYVEQGKGRCRNSDGGKTSGGLSGPVIWPGDLNGRDPKGWAMPTEAKPWRIIVPKRTSFDKFVTFRPGEEWPVGFCVELFDKVLRRLNYSIPHVFVEFDGQYGDMIQGVFNK
;
A
#
# COMPACT_ATOMS: atom_id res chain seq x y z
N MET A 1 -5.63 22.62 -28.37
CA MET A 1 -5.11 22.05 -27.11
C MET A 1 -6.24 21.59 -26.16
N LYS A 2 -7.25 20.85 -26.65
CA LYS A 2 -8.37 20.29 -25.87
C LYS A 2 -8.85 18.96 -26.49
N ARG A 3 -7.99 17.93 -26.52
CA ARG A 3 -8.37 16.56 -26.94
C ARG A 3 -7.45 15.55 -26.25
N ALA A 4 -7.68 15.33 -24.95
CA ALA A 4 -7.07 14.24 -24.17
C ALA A 4 -7.93 13.84 -22.95
N ASN A 5 -9.24 14.14 -22.97
CA ASN A 5 -10.11 14.11 -21.77
C ASN A 5 -10.70 12.75 -21.40
N LEU A 6 -10.66 11.73 -22.28
CA LEU A 6 -11.18 10.41 -21.92
C LEU A 6 -10.13 9.57 -21.17
N PHE A 7 -8.89 9.56 -21.66
CA PHE A 7 -7.79 8.82 -21.04
C PHE A 7 -7.37 9.37 -19.68
N THR A 8 -7.33 10.70 -19.52
CA THR A 8 -7.09 11.32 -18.21
C THR A 8 -8.21 11.00 -17.23
N LYS A 9 -9.46 10.94 -17.67
CA LYS A 9 -10.62 10.65 -16.80
C LYS A 9 -10.70 9.18 -16.39
N VAL A 10 -10.32 8.25 -17.28
CA VAL A 10 -10.20 6.82 -16.98
C VAL A 10 -9.02 6.54 -16.04
N ASN A 11 -7.86 7.15 -16.29
CA ASN A 11 -6.69 7.01 -15.40
C ASN A 11 -6.90 7.69 -14.05
N SER A 12 -7.51 8.88 -13.99
CA SER A 12 -7.75 9.58 -12.73
C SER A 12 -8.70 8.83 -11.78
N GLN A 13 -9.65 8.05 -12.32
CA GLN A 13 -10.61 7.33 -11.48
C GLN A 13 -10.11 5.97 -11.01
N GLN A 14 -9.25 5.29 -11.76
CA GLN A 14 -8.54 4.11 -11.23
C GLN A 14 -7.48 4.46 -10.20
N SER A 15 -7.08 5.72 -10.07
CA SER A 15 -6.34 6.24 -8.91
C SER A 15 -7.21 6.35 -7.64
N THR A 16 -8.54 6.40 -7.77
CA THR A 16 -9.49 6.46 -6.62
C THR A 16 -10.00 5.09 -6.15
N CYS A 17 -10.03 4.09 -7.04
CA CYS A 17 -10.45 2.71 -6.72
C CYS A 17 -9.46 1.79 -5.94
N PRO A 18 -8.15 2.05 -5.74
CA PRO A 18 -7.26 1.11 -5.06
C PRO A 18 -7.30 1.23 -3.52
N LEU A 19 -8.07 2.17 -2.95
CA LEU A 19 -8.00 2.51 -1.53
C LEU A 19 -8.82 1.58 -0.61
N ILE A 20 -9.89 0.98 -1.12
CA ILE A 20 -10.65 -0.05 -0.40
C ILE A 20 -9.77 -1.28 -0.08
N PRO A 21 -8.97 -1.81 -1.04
CA PRO A 21 -7.98 -2.84 -0.74
C PRO A 21 -6.95 -2.38 0.29
N VAL A 22 -6.40 -1.16 0.21
CA VAL A 22 -5.39 -0.68 1.19
C VAL A 22 -5.93 -0.76 2.61
N ASN A 23 -7.13 -0.22 2.86
CA ASN A 23 -7.78 -0.29 4.17
C ASN A 23 -7.92 -1.73 4.66
N LYS A 24 -8.42 -2.61 3.79
CA LYS A 24 -8.64 -4.02 4.13
C LYS A 24 -7.34 -4.80 4.27
N VAL A 25 -6.28 -4.43 3.55
CA VAL A 25 -4.92 -4.97 3.67
C VAL A 25 -4.37 -4.60 5.04
N LEU A 26 -4.64 -3.39 5.55
CA LEU A 26 -4.14 -2.95 6.86
C LEU A 26 -4.85 -3.67 8.03
N LYS A 27 -6.16 -3.92 7.92
CA LYS A 27 -7.00 -4.44 9.02
C LYS A 27 -6.47 -5.68 9.76
N PRO A 28 -5.85 -6.70 9.12
CA PRO A 28 -5.31 -7.88 9.79
C PRO A 28 -4.02 -7.61 10.57
N PHE A 29 -3.24 -6.60 10.16
CA PHE A 29 -1.90 -6.34 10.71
C PHE A 29 -1.93 -5.40 11.93
N PHE A 30 -2.95 -4.55 12.06
CA PHE A 30 -3.05 -3.56 13.13
C PHE A 30 -4.23 -3.89 14.07
N LEU A 31 -3.92 -4.43 15.24
CA LEU A 31 -4.90 -5.03 16.16
C LEU A 31 -5.60 -4.03 17.10
N LEU A 32 -5.20 -2.77 17.18
CA LEU A 32 -5.87 -1.78 18.04
C LEU A 32 -5.76 -0.39 17.42
N SER A 33 -6.71 0.47 17.80
CA SER A 33 -6.73 1.91 17.60
C SER A 33 -5.38 2.54 17.98
N VAL A 34 -4.48 2.66 17.03
CA VAL A 34 -3.19 3.34 17.20
C VAL A 34 -2.96 4.16 15.94
N LEU A 35 -2.65 5.43 16.16
CA LEU A 35 -2.32 6.46 15.18
C LEU A 35 -1.50 5.90 14.00
N ILE A 36 -2.17 5.54 12.90
CA ILE A 36 -1.49 5.17 11.66
C ILE A 36 -1.03 6.47 11.01
N THR A 37 0.22 6.87 11.14
CA THR A 37 0.69 7.99 10.31
C THR A 37 0.68 7.51 8.87
N PHE A 38 -0.03 8.21 7.98
CA PHE A 38 0.12 8.01 6.54
C PHE A 38 1.23 8.93 6.03
N LEU A 39 2.05 8.43 5.11
CA LEU A 39 2.81 9.26 4.18
C LEU A 39 2.19 9.07 2.81
N LEU A 40 1.35 10.01 2.38
CA LEU A 40 0.94 10.11 0.99
C LEU A 40 2.07 10.75 0.20
N ILE A 41 2.59 10.06 -0.81
CA ILE A 41 3.43 10.65 -1.85
C ILE A 41 2.56 10.77 -3.10
N LEU A 42 2.33 12.01 -3.51
CA LEU A 42 1.76 12.32 -4.81
C LEU A 42 2.88 12.91 -5.67
N SER A 43 3.46 12.10 -6.54
CA SER A 43 4.16 12.65 -7.69
C SER A 43 3.12 12.87 -8.79
N ASP A 44 3.15 14.05 -9.39
CA ASP A 44 2.24 14.55 -10.42
C ASP A 44 0.85 14.90 -9.90
N GLY A 45 0.77 15.98 -9.12
CA GLY A 45 -0.24 17.04 -9.23
C GLY A 45 -1.75 16.69 -9.28
N VAL A 46 -2.16 15.46 -8.95
CA VAL A 46 -3.56 15.04 -9.03
C VAL A 46 -4.16 14.95 -7.63
N GLU A 47 -5.20 15.75 -7.38
CA GLU A 47 -6.02 15.72 -6.18
C GLU A 47 -6.82 14.41 -6.07
N ALA A 48 -6.21 13.36 -5.52
CA ALA A 48 -6.91 12.11 -5.16
C ALA A 48 -7.22 12.02 -3.65
N VAL A 49 -7.71 13.10 -3.03
CA VAL A 49 -7.60 13.29 -1.56
C VAL A 49 -8.93 13.16 -0.81
N ALA A 50 -10.06 13.51 -1.43
CA ALA A 50 -11.32 13.63 -0.69
C ALA A 50 -11.89 12.26 -0.24
N GLY A 51 -11.70 11.19 -1.02
CA GLY A 51 -12.21 9.85 -0.69
C GLY A 51 -11.35 9.08 0.32
N THR A 52 -10.04 9.35 0.35
CA THR A 52 -9.04 8.59 1.12
C THR A 52 -9.24 8.73 2.61
N ASN A 53 -9.47 9.95 3.09
CA ASN A 53 -9.61 10.18 4.53
C ASN A 53 -10.85 9.47 5.10
N LYS A 54 -11.97 9.51 4.37
CA LYS A 54 -13.22 8.86 4.80
C LYS A 54 -13.07 7.34 4.92
N ALA A 55 -12.46 6.70 3.92
CA ALA A 55 -12.24 5.25 3.94
C ALA A 55 -11.31 4.80 5.09
N LEU A 56 -10.35 5.64 5.47
CA LEU A 56 -9.43 5.35 6.58
C LEU A 56 -10.08 5.56 7.94
N GLN A 57 -10.88 6.62 8.08
CA GLN A 57 -11.65 6.88 9.30
C GLN A 57 -12.63 5.75 9.63
N GLU A 58 -13.20 5.09 8.61
CA GLU A 58 -14.09 3.92 8.79
C GLU A 58 -13.42 2.73 9.50
N VAL A 59 -12.09 2.69 9.57
CA VAL A 59 -11.34 1.66 10.32
C VAL A 59 -10.52 2.22 11.48
N GLY A 60 -10.79 3.46 11.89
CA GLY A 60 -10.09 4.09 13.01
C GLY A 60 -8.67 4.56 12.69
N SER A 61 -8.36 4.79 11.41
CA SER A 61 -7.06 5.26 10.94
C SER A 61 -7.14 6.72 10.47
N GLU A 62 -6.08 7.51 10.67
CA GLU A 62 -6.08 8.94 10.35
C GLU A 62 -4.78 9.37 9.65
N ILE A 63 -4.87 10.25 8.64
CA ILE A 63 -3.68 10.78 7.95
C ILE A 63 -3.02 11.86 8.82
N GLN A 64 -1.87 11.55 9.40
CA GLN A 64 -1.09 12.52 10.19
C GLN A 64 -0.19 13.44 9.36
N TYR A 65 0.41 12.96 8.26
CA TYR A 65 1.29 13.76 7.42
C TYR A 65 0.98 13.55 5.94
N ARG A 66 1.17 14.60 5.13
CA ARG A 66 0.96 14.52 3.69
C ARG A 66 2.11 15.21 2.97
N LEU A 67 2.84 14.44 2.17
CA LEU A 67 3.98 14.93 1.41
C LEU A 67 3.62 15.04 -0.07
N VAL A 68 3.80 16.23 -0.64
CA VAL A 68 3.63 16.44 -2.07
C VAL A 68 4.98 16.82 -2.65
N LEU A 69 5.53 15.96 -3.49
CA LEU A 69 6.79 16.21 -4.17
C LEU A 69 6.52 16.78 -5.55
N PRO A 70 7.33 17.74 -6.01
CA PRO A 70 7.23 18.23 -7.39
C PRO A 70 7.59 17.11 -8.39
N PRO A 71 7.16 17.23 -9.66
CA PRO A 71 7.55 16.31 -10.72
C PRO A 71 9.07 16.12 -10.79
N PHE A 72 9.52 14.88 -10.99
CA PHE A 72 10.94 14.52 -10.98
C PHE A 72 11.78 15.35 -11.98
N SER A 73 11.20 15.68 -13.14
CA SER A 73 11.86 16.47 -14.19
C SER A 73 12.07 17.94 -13.84
N PHE A 74 11.38 18.47 -12.82
CA PHE A 74 11.54 19.84 -12.36
C PHE A 74 12.58 19.99 -11.25
N LEU A 75 13.16 18.89 -10.79
CA LEU A 75 14.15 18.87 -9.73
C LEU A 75 15.57 18.81 -10.30
N THR A 76 16.41 19.76 -9.88
CA THR A 76 17.84 19.77 -10.23
C THR A 76 18.60 18.72 -9.42
N ASP A 77 18.29 18.61 -8.13
CA ASP A 77 18.77 17.53 -7.27
C ASP A 77 17.59 16.83 -6.57
N PRO A 78 17.02 15.77 -7.18
CA PRO A 78 15.91 15.03 -6.61
C PRO A 78 16.25 14.32 -5.30
N LYS A 79 17.52 13.93 -5.08
CA LYS A 79 17.91 13.15 -3.90
C LYS A 79 17.93 14.03 -2.66
N ASP A 80 18.54 15.21 -2.77
CA ASP A 80 18.61 16.17 -1.67
C ASP A 80 17.21 16.60 -1.22
N VAL A 81 16.33 16.91 -2.18
CA VAL A 81 14.94 17.30 -1.87
C VAL A 81 14.18 16.18 -1.17
N VAL A 82 14.30 14.94 -1.64
CA VAL A 82 13.66 13.78 -1.01
C VAL A 82 14.23 13.55 0.39
N GLN A 83 15.55 13.61 0.54
CA GLN A 83 16.22 13.41 1.82
C GLN A 83 15.77 14.45 2.86
N ASP A 84 15.70 15.73 2.49
CA ASP A 84 15.23 16.80 3.36
C ASP A 84 13.79 16.58 3.82
N GLU A 85 12.90 16.16 2.92
CA GLU A 85 11.50 15.87 3.27
C GLU A 85 11.36 14.63 4.15
N LEU A 86 12.18 13.60 3.94
CA LEU A 86 12.22 12.41 4.81
C LEU A 86 12.76 12.76 6.21
N MET A 87 13.74 13.65 6.33
CA MET A 87 14.23 14.13 7.64
C MET A 87 13.17 14.95 8.37
N LYS A 88 12.47 15.86 7.66
CA LYS A 88 11.33 16.59 8.25
C LYS A 88 10.25 15.65 8.72
N LEU A 89 9.98 14.59 7.95
CA LEU A 89 9.02 13.55 8.33
C LEU A 89 9.46 12.85 9.61
N GLN A 90 10.69 12.35 9.70
CA GLN A 90 11.20 11.67 10.90
C GLN A 90 11.10 12.54 12.15
N ASN A 91 11.35 13.84 12.02
CA ASN A 91 11.31 14.77 13.15
C ASN A 91 9.90 15.18 13.56
N ARG A 92 8.92 15.12 12.65
CA ARG A 92 7.54 15.56 12.90
C ARG A 92 6.58 14.44 13.27
N THR A 93 6.95 13.19 12.99
CA THR A 93 6.05 12.06 13.19
C THR A 93 6.78 10.78 13.57
N GLU A 94 6.13 9.98 14.41
CA GLU A 94 6.57 8.63 14.78
C GLU A 94 6.03 7.56 13.82
N ALA A 95 5.91 7.94 12.54
CA ALA A 95 5.26 7.15 11.51
C ALA A 95 5.93 5.80 11.29
N ARG A 96 5.11 4.74 11.20
CA ARG A 96 5.59 3.40 10.84
C ARG A 96 4.94 2.84 9.58
N VAL A 97 3.95 3.53 9.01
CA VAL A 97 3.27 3.09 7.79
C VAL A 97 3.40 4.18 6.72
N PHE A 98 3.86 3.82 5.53
CA PHE A 98 4.13 4.74 4.44
C PHE A 98 3.35 4.28 3.20
N ILE A 99 2.57 5.19 2.57
CA ILE A 99 1.69 4.82 1.45
C ILE A 99 1.93 5.70 0.23
N VAL A 100 2.65 5.16 -0.75
CA VAL A 100 2.89 5.82 -2.02
C VAL A 100 1.74 5.50 -2.96
N LEU A 101 0.80 6.43 -3.16
CA LEU A 101 -0.34 6.19 -4.04
C LEU A 101 0.01 6.41 -5.50
N GLN A 102 0.73 7.49 -5.81
CA GLN A 102 1.04 7.88 -7.18
C GLN A 102 2.48 8.37 -7.24
N SER A 103 3.30 7.68 -8.01
CA SER A 103 4.70 8.04 -8.25
C SER A 103 5.11 7.68 -9.67
N SER A 104 5.94 8.50 -10.31
CA SER A 104 6.75 8.05 -11.43
C SER A 104 7.80 7.05 -10.94
N LEU A 105 8.26 6.17 -11.82
CA LEU A 105 9.28 5.18 -11.46
C LEU A 105 10.60 5.83 -11.00
N PRO A 106 11.14 6.88 -11.66
CA PRO A 106 12.36 7.56 -11.18
C PRO A 106 12.20 8.18 -9.79
N MET A 107 11.05 8.79 -9.51
CA MET A 107 10.76 9.37 -8.20
C MET A 107 10.66 8.28 -7.13
N LEU A 108 9.98 7.17 -7.44
CA LEU A 108 9.84 6.03 -6.54
C LEU A 108 11.21 5.46 -6.16
N THR A 109 12.07 5.23 -7.16
CA THR A 109 13.44 4.75 -6.95
C THR A 109 14.25 5.72 -6.08
N CYS A 110 14.09 7.03 -6.28
CA CYS A 110 14.72 8.05 -5.44
C CYS A 110 14.23 7.94 -3.98
N ILE A 111 12.91 7.91 -3.78
CA ILE A 111 12.28 7.80 -2.45
C ILE A 111 12.79 6.58 -1.69
N PHE A 112 12.72 5.39 -2.28
CA PHE A 112 13.14 4.18 -1.60
C PHE A 112 14.65 4.10 -1.41
N GLY A 113 15.43 4.64 -2.35
CA GLY A 113 16.87 4.78 -2.21
C GLY A 113 17.25 5.63 -0.99
N GLU A 114 16.67 6.82 -0.86
CA GLU A 114 16.96 7.72 0.28
C GLU A 114 16.30 7.24 1.59
N ALA A 115 15.08 6.69 1.53
CA ALA A 115 14.41 6.11 2.69
C ALA A 115 15.18 4.92 3.27
N LYS A 116 15.76 4.06 2.42
CA LYS A 116 16.62 2.96 2.88
C LYS A 116 17.88 3.46 3.57
N LYS A 117 18.55 4.49 3.03
CA LYS A 117 19.71 5.12 3.68
C LYS A 117 19.35 5.75 5.03
N ALA A 118 18.17 6.36 5.10
CA ALA A 118 17.63 6.96 6.33
C ALA A 118 17.08 5.93 7.34
N GLY A 119 17.14 4.62 7.03
CA GLY A 119 16.62 3.55 7.89
C GLY A 119 15.09 3.50 8.00
N LEU A 120 14.38 4.10 7.05
CA LEU A 120 12.91 4.12 6.98
C LEU A 120 12.32 2.92 6.24
N VAL A 121 13.14 2.16 5.52
CA VAL A 121 12.74 0.88 4.90
C VAL A 121 13.39 -0.24 5.71
N GLY A 122 12.58 -1.04 6.41
CA GLY A 122 13.05 -1.96 7.45
C GLY A 122 12.59 -1.55 8.85
N ASN A 123 12.97 -2.30 9.88
CA ASN A 123 12.79 -1.92 11.30
C ASN A 123 11.35 -1.51 11.70
N ASP A 124 10.42 -2.47 11.65
CA ASP A 124 9.00 -2.29 12.02
C ASP A 124 8.24 -1.25 11.18
N THR A 125 8.76 -0.89 10.01
CA THR A 125 8.05 -0.03 9.04
C THR A 125 7.35 -0.84 7.97
N VAL A 126 6.21 -0.33 7.52
CA VAL A 126 5.38 -0.91 6.46
C VAL A 126 5.30 0.09 5.32
N TRP A 127 5.69 -0.34 4.12
CA TRP A 127 5.52 0.44 2.90
C TRP A 127 4.43 -0.19 2.04
N ILE A 128 3.53 0.64 1.52
CA ILE A 128 2.46 0.24 0.60
C ILE A 128 2.55 1.10 -0.65
N VAL A 129 2.59 0.47 -1.82
CA VAL A 129 2.61 1.14 -3.12
C VAL A 129 1.32 0.84 -3.91
N GLY A 130 0.72 1.90 -4.46
CA GLY A 130 -0.52 1.82 -5.21
C GLY A 130 -0.38 1.24 -6.62
N ASN A 131 -1.54 0.96 -7.24
CA ASN A 131 -1.65 0.36 -8.57
C ASN A 131 -1.00 1.15 -9.70
N SER A 132 -0.96 2.47 -9.60
CA SER A 132 -0.27 3.30 -10.59
C SER A 132 1.25 3.14 -10.54
N ILE A 133 1.80 2.40 -9.59
CA ILE A 133 3.26 2.22 -9.44
C ILE A 133 3.61 0.77 -9.72
N THR A 134 2.95 -0.15 -9.00
CA THR A 134 3.11 -1.60 -9.17
C THR A 134 2.71 -2.11 -10.54
N GLY A 135 1.78 -1.43 -11.22
CA GLY A 135 1.41 -1.75 -12.60
C GLY A 135 2.50 -1.43 -13.63
N PHE A 136 3.53 -0.67 -13.24
CA PHE A 136 4.76 -0.46 -14.04
C PHE A 136 5.90 -1.39 -13.61
N LEU A 137 5.80 -1.98 -12.44
CA LEU A 137 6.79 -2.87 -11.88
C LEU A 137 6.33 -4.29 -12.18
N ASP A 138 6.55 -4.74 -13.41
CA ASP A 138 6.38 -6.15 -13.72
C ASP A 138 7.27 -6.93 -12.74
N CYS A 139 6.68 -7.91 -12.05
CA CYS A 139 7.26 -8.64 -10.90
C CYS A 139 8.47 -9.52 -11.26
N VAL A 140 9.19 -9.13 -12.32
CA VAL A 140 10.46 -9.64 -12.81
C VAL A 140 11.58 -9.12 -11.91
N GLU A 141 12.77 -9.71 -12.04
CA GLU A 141 13.92 -9.23 -11.28
C GLU A 141 14.27 -7.79 -11.64
N ASN A 142 14.08 -6.86 -10.72
CA ASN A 142 14.34 -5.44 -10.93
C ASN A 142 15.28 -4.91 -9.83
N PRO A 143 16.41 -4.26 -10.19
CA PRO A 143 17.34 -3.74 -9.19
C PRO A 143 16.69 -2.72 -8.24
N VAL A 144 15.65 -1.99 -8.68
CA VAL A 144 14.89 -1.05 -7.85
C VAL A 144 14.30 -1.75 -6.62
N PHE A 145 13.83 -3.00 -6.75
CA PHE A 145 13.22 -3.76 -5.66
C PHE A 145 14.16 -4.01 -4.49
N SER A 146 15.48 -4.04 -4.72
CA SER A 146 16.45 -4.19 -3.62
C SER A 146 16.36 -3.08 -2.57
N SER A 147 15.88 -1.90 -2.96
CA SER A 147 15.64 -0.76 -2.05
C SER A 147 14.26 -0.76 -1.41
N MET A 148 13.35 -1.63 -1.88
CA MET A 148 11.94 -1.69 -1.52
C MET A 148 11.56 -2.97 -0.77
N GLU A 149 12.54 -3.70 -0.25
CA GLU A 149 12.32 -5.01 0.39
C GLU A 149 11.22 -4.94 1.46
N GLY A 150 10.28 -5.89 1.41
CA GLY A 150 9.13 -6.00 2.31
C GLY A 150 8.01 -4.99 2.06
N THR A 151 8.04 -4.28 0.93
CA THR A 151 6.97 -3.38 0.50
C THR A 151 5.79 -4.18 -0.05
N LEU A 152 4.57 -3.82 0.37
CA LEU A 152 3.34 -4.34 -0.21
C LEU A 152 2.92 -3.53 -1.43
N GLY A 153 2.57 -4.23 -2.50
CA GLY A 153 2.05 -3.63 -3.72
C GLY A 153 0.64 -4.08 -4.04
N ILE A 154 -0.13 -3.22 -4.71
CA ILE A 154 -1.45 -3.54 -5.25
C ILE A 154 -1.38 -3.39 -6.76
N LYS A 155 -1.47 -4.43 -7.58
CA LYS A 155 -1.46 -4.32 -9.05
C LYS A 155 -2.79 -4.76 -9.67
N THR A 156 -3.08 -4.29 -10.88
CA THR A 156 -4.26 -4.74 -11.63
C THR A 156 -3.98 -6.12 -12.17
N HIS A 157 -4.86 -7.08 -11.87
CA HIS A 157 -4.77 -8.41 -12.44
C HIS A 157 -5.35 -8.43 -13.85
N TYR A 158 -4.64 -9.09 -14.76
CA TYR A 158 -5.09 -9.43 -16.10
C TYR A 158 -4.73 -10.89 -16.41
N SER A 159 -5.53 -11.53 -17.27
CA SER A 159 -5.39 -12.97 -17.53
C SER A 159 -4.28 -13.24 -18.55
N SER A 160 -3.33 -14.12 -18.20
CA SER A 160 -2.29 -14.62 -19.12
C SER A 160 -2.84 -15.75 -20.02
N ASN A 161 -3.88 -15.42 -20.80
CA ASN A 161 -4.48 -16.36 -21.75
C ASN A 161 -3.67 -16.42 -23.07
N SER A 162 -4.10 -17.27 -24.01
CA SER A 162 -3.42 -17.42 -25.31
C SER A 162 -3.36 -16.12 -26.12
N SER A 163 -4.41 -15.29 -26.06
CA SER A 163 -4.45 -13.98 -26.72
C SER A 163 -3.41 -13.02 -26.13
N TYR A 164 -3.27 -12.99 -24.80
CA TYR A 164 -2.23 -12.22 -24.12
C TYR A 164 -0.84 -12.69 -24.54
N LYS A 165 -0.56 -14.00 -24.50
CA LYS A 165 0.76 -14.53 -24.89
C LYS A 165 1.13 -14.19 -26.34
N ARG A 166 0.14 -14.18 -27.24
CA ARG A 166 0.35 -13.75 -28.63
C ARG A 166 0.67 -12.26 -28.72
N PHE A 167 -0.07 -11.42 -27.99
CA PHE A 167 0.19 -9.99 -27.92
C PHE A 167 1.56 -9.69 -27.33
N GLU A 168 1.91 -10.32 -26.21
CA GLU A 168 3.18 -10.19 -25.51
C GLU A 168 4.37 -10.52 -26.42
N ALA A 169 4.31 -11.64 -27.15
CA ALA A 169 5.36 -12.02 -28.09
C ALA A 169 5.53 -10.99 -29.23
N LEU A 170 4.44 -10.44 -29.75
CA LEU A 170 4.49 -9.40 -30.80
C LEU A 170 5.00 -8.08 -30.25
N PHE A 171 4.53 -7.67 -29.07
CA PHE A 171 4.94 -6.45 -28.39
C PHE A 171 6.44 -6.48 -28.12
N GLN A 172 6.95 -7.54 -27.49
CA GLN A 172 8.37 -7.72 -27.21
C GLN A 172 9.22 -7.68 -28.48
N LYS A 173 8.77 -8.33 -29.56
CA LYS A 173 9.49 -8.35 -30.84
C LYS A 173 9.64 -6.95 -31.43
N ILE A 174 8.55 -6.17 -31.46
CA ILE A 174 8.56 -4.81 -32.03
C ILE A 174 9.34 -3.87 -31.11
N PHE A 175 9.05 -3.89 -29.82
CA PHE A 175 9.67 -3.00 -28.84
C PHE A 175 11.19 -3.17 -28.78
N ARG A 176 11.69 -4.42 -28.81
CA ARG A 176 13.15 -4.69 -28.89
C ARG A 176 13.80 -4.12 -30.14
N SER A 177 13.09 -4.12 -31.27
CA SER A 177 13.62 -3.58 -32.52
C SER A 177 13.74 -2.06 -32.48
N ASP A 178 12.77 -1.39 -31.85
CA ASP A 178 12.68 0.07 -31.83
C ASP A 178 13.47 0.70 -30.66
N TYR A 179 13.67 -0.04 -29.56
CA TYR A 179 14.29 0.43 -28.33
C TYR A 179 15.41 -0.52 -27.86
N LEU A 180 16.56 -0.44 -28.53
CA LEU A 180 17.71 -1.35 -28.33
C LEU A 180 18.38 -1.25 -26.94
N ASN A 181 18.12 -0.19 -26.18
CA ASN A 181 18.77 0.12 -24.90
C ASN A 181 17.86 -0.07 -23.68
N GLU A 182 16.63 -0.55 -23.87
CA GLU A 182 15.71 -0.83 -22.76
C GLU A 182 15.91 -2.26 -22.27
N ASP A 183 15.89 -2.47 -20.95
CA ASP A 183 16.07 -3.81 -20.35
C ASP A 183 14.73 -4.51 -20.06
N ASP A 184 13.62 -3.76 -20.01
CA ASP A 184 12.28 -4.28 -19.79
C ASP A 184 11.45 -4.24 -21.08
N PHE A 185 10.94 -5.39 -21.46
CA PHE A 185 10.16 -5.58 -22.69
C PHE A 185 8.74 -6.07 -22.40
N GLN A 186 8.38 -6.20 -21.13
CA GLN A 186 7.09 -6.74 -20.75
C GLN A 186 5.98 -5.69 -20.90
N PRO A 187 4.82 -6.07 -21.46
CA PRO A 187 3.71 -5.14 -21.59
C PRO A 187 2.95 -5.02 -20.26
N GLY A 188 3.17 -3.91 -19.57
CA GLY A 188 2.34 -3.55 -18.41
C GLY A 188 0.87 -3.26 -18.78
N ILE A 189 0.02 -3.11 -17.76
CA ILE A 189 -1.43 -2.90 -17.90
C ILE A 189 -1.81 -1.73 -18.83
N GLN A 190 -0.97 -0.69 -18.89
CA GLN A 190 -1.23 0.48 -19.74
C GLN A 190 -1.09 0.15 -21.24
N ALA A 191 -0.13 -0.70 -21.61
CA ALA A 191 0.02 -1.18 -22.99
C ALA A 191 -1.19 -2.02 -23.41
N LEU A 192 -1.67 -2.89 -22.51
CA LEU A 192 -2.88 -3.68 -22.74
C LEU A 192 -4.11 -2.80 -22.94
N ARG A 193 -4.28 -1.75 -22.13
CA ARG A 193 -5.39 -0.81 -22.26
C ARG A 193 -5.32 0.03 -23.53
N ALA A 194 -4.13 0.42 -23.96
CA ALA A 194 -3.95 1.12 -25.23
C ALA A 194 -4.38 0.22 -26.40
N TYR A 195 -3.98 -1.05 -26.37
CA TYR A 195 -4.39 -2.05 -27.35
C TYR A 195 -5.91 -2.27 -27.36
N ASP A 196 -6.50 -2.48 -26.19
CA ASP A 196 -7.95 -2.69 -26.05
C ASP A 196 -8.76 -1.45 -26.45
N SER A 197 -8.24 -0.25 -26.22
CA SER A 197 -8.89 1.01 -26.64
C SER A 197 -9.04 1.09 -28.15
N ILE A 198 -8.05 0.61 -28.90
CA ILE A 198 -8.16 0.50 -30.36
C ILE A 198 -9.26 -0.50 -30.73
N GLY A 199 -9.33 -1.65 -30.04
CA GLY A 199 -10.40 -2.64 -30.23
C GLY A 199 -11.80 -2.07 -30.03
N ILE A 200 -12.00 -1.31 -28.95
CA ILE A 200 -13.27 -0.62 -28.65
C ILE A 200 -13.64 0.38 -29.76
N ILE A 201 -12.66 1.17 -30.21
CA ILE A 201 -12.87 2.16 -31.28
C ILE A 201 -13.24 1.46 -32.58
N THR A 202 -12.52 0.41 -32.97
CA THR A 202 -12.79 -0.39 -34.16
C THR A 202 -14.19 -0.97 -34.12
N GLN A 203 -14.59 -1.58 -33.00
CA GLN A 203 -15.92 -2.15 -32.82
C GLN A 203 -17.03 -1.09 -32.92
N ALA A 204 -16.79 0.11 -32.37
CA ALA A 204 -17.73 1.23 -32.49
C ALA A 204 -17.86 1.73 -33.94
N ILE A 205 -16.75 1.79 -34.69
CA ILE A 205 -16.75 2.15 -36.11
C ILE A 205 -17.51 1.11 -36.93
N GLU A 206 -17.25 -0.18 -36.70
CA GLU A 206 -17.93 -1.29 -37.39
C GLU A 206 -19.43 -1.31 -37.12
N LYS A 207 -19.84 -1.06 -35.86
CA LYS A 207 -21.25 -0.98 -35.47
C LYS A 207 -21.99 0.16 -36.18
N LEU A 208 -21.32 1.30 -36.37
CA LEU A 208 -21.93 2.48 -37.01
C LEU A 208 -21.81 2.45 -38.54
N GLY A 209 -20.77 1.82 -39.09
CA GLY A 209 -20.51 1.79 -40.53
C GLY A 209 -20.50 3.19 -41.16
N SER A 210 -21.25 3.37 -42.24
CA SER A 210 -21.45 4.67 -42.91
C SER A 210 -22.38 5.63 -42.16
N ASN A 211 -23.02 5.20 -41.06
CA ASN A 211 -23.99 6.00 -40.30
C ASN A 211 -23.35 6.93 -39.25
N ILE A 212 -22.03 7.12 -39.29
CA ILE A 212 -21.32 8.10 -38.43
C ILE A 212 -21.68 9.50 -38.91
N THR A 213 -22.85 9.99 -38.49
CA THR A 213 -23.39 11.30 -38.87
C THR A 213 -23.04 12.38 -37.85
N SER A 214 -22.56 12.02 -36.64
CA SER A 214 -22.09 12.99 -35.65
C SER A 214 -21.09 12.40 -34.62
N PRO A 215 -20.21 13.24 -34.02
CA PRO A 215 -19.35 12.83 -32.92
C PRO A 215 -20.10 12.31 -31.69
N LYS A 216 -21.34 12.77 -31.46
CA LYS A 216 -22.19 12.32 -30.35
C LYS A 216 -22.66 10.88 -30.53
N MET A 217 -23.06 10.51 -31.75
CA MET A 217 -23.40 9.12 -32.07
C MET A 217 -22.20 8.19 -31.91
N PHE A 218 -21.02 8.63 -32.37
CA PHE A 218 -19.79 7.87 -32.18
C PHE A 218 -19.47 7.65 -30.70
N LEU A 219 -19.53 8.71 -29.88
CA LEU A 219 -19.31 8.60 -28.43
C LEU A 219 -20.31 7.64 -27.77
N ASN A 220 -21.59 7.73 -28.13
CA ASN A 220 -22.60 6.81 -27.60
C ASN A 220 -22.29 5.36 -27.97
N SER A 221 -21.90 5.11 -29.22
CA SER A 221 -21.51 3.76 -29.64
C SER A 221 -20.31 3.22 -28.87
N VAL A 222 -19.32 4.07 -28.55
CA VAL A 222 -18.17 3.68 -27.72
C VAL A 222 -18.60 3.35 -26.28
N LEU A 223 -19.50 4.14 -25.70
CA LEU A 223 -19.97 3.94 -24.33
C LEU A 223 -20.92 2.73 -24.19
N GLU A 224 -21.62 2.35 -25.26
CA GLU A 224 -22.48 1.16 -25.30
C GLU A 224 -21.70 -0.15 -25.50
N THR A 225 -20.39 -0.08 -25.81
CA THR A 225 -19.59 -1.26 -26.06
C THR A 225 -19.41 -2.09 -24.79
N ASP A 226 -19.64 -3.40 -24.91
CA ASP A 226 -19.23 -4.41 -23.94
C ASP A 226 -18.11 -5.23 -24.57
N PHE A 227 -16.88 -4.85 -24.28
CA PHE A 227 -15.68 -5.41 -24.90
C PHE A 227 -14.90 -6.22 -23.87
N THR A 228 -14.46 -7.43 -24.23
CA THR A 228 -13.53 -8.21 -23.40
C THR A 228 -12.18 -8.24 -24.09
N GLY A 229 -11.25 -7.45 -23.56
CA GLY A 229 -9.89 -7.30 -24.07
C GLY A 229 -8.84 -8.02 -23.23
N LEU A 230 -7.58 -7.71 -23.48
CA LEU A 230 -6.44 -8.25 -22.74
C LEU A 230 -6.36 -7.71 -21.31
N SER A 231 -6.82 -6.48 -21.09
CA SER A 231 -6.89 -5.84 -19.77
C SER A 231 -8.15 -6.22 -18.98
N GLY A 232 -9.00 -7.09 -19.53
CA GLY A 232 -10.24 -7.56 -18.92
C GLY A 232 -11.49 -7.05 -19.64
N ARG A 233 -12.63 -7.19 -18.97
CA ARG A 233 -13.93 -6.72 -19.49
C ARG A 233 -14.07 -5.22 -19.27
N ILE A 234 -14.40 -4.51 -20.33
CA ILE A 234 -14.57 -3.06 -20.39
C ILE A 234 -16.01 -2.77 -20.75
N ARG A 235 -16.73 -2.16 -19.82
CA ARG A 235 -18.11 -1.70 -20.01
C ARG A 235 -18.27 -0.34 -19.34
N PHE A 236 -19.06 0.54 -19.95
CA PHE A 236 -19.33 1.85 -19.39
C PHE A 236 -20.77 1.94 -18.84
N LYS A 237 -20.92 2.66 -17.72
CA LYS A 237 -22.21 3.11 -17.16
C LYS A 237 -22.03 4.56 -16.74
N ASP A 238 -22.99 5.42 -17.09
CA ASP A 238 -22.95 6.86 -16.78
C ASP A 238 -21.64 7.56 -17.23
N GLY A 239 -21.05 7.08 -18.33
CA GLY A 239 -19.78 7.59 -18.86
C GLY A 239 -18.54 7.20 -18.05
N MET A 240 -18.66 6.22 -17.14
CA MET A 240 -17.58 5.70 -16.30
C MET A 240 -17.42 4.19 -16.50
N LEU A 241 -16.24 3.63 -16.22
CA LEU A 241 -16.03 2.18 -16.22
C LEU A 241 -16.91 1.54 -15.15
N SER A 242 -17.77 0.60 -15.55
CA SER A 242 -18.75 0.00 -14.64
C SER A 242 -18.16 -1.09 -13.75
N ASP A 243 -17.17 -1.80 -14.28
CA ASP A 243 -16.61 -2.98 -13.62
C ASP A 243 -15.32 -2.57 -12.90
N ALA A 244 -15.29 -2.78 -11.59
CA ALA A 244 -14.09 -2.55 -10.81
C ALA A 244 -13.03 -3.61 -11.17
N PRO A 245 -11.75 -3.22 -11.31
CA PRO A 245 -10.71 -4.16 -11.69
C PRO A 245 -10.51 -5.21 -10.60
N THR A 246 -10.18 -6.43 -11.01
CA THR A 246 -9.59 -7.41 -10.10
C THR A 246 -8.18 -6.95 -9.77
N LEU A 247 -7.85 -6.92 -8.48
CA LEU A 247 -6.54 -6.51 -8.01
C LEU A 247 -5.77 -7.71 -7.48
N ARG A 248 -4.44 -7.63 -7.53
CA ARG A 248 -3.50 -8.60 -6.98
C ARG A 248 -2.63 -7.90 -5.96
N ILE A 249 -2.54 -8.46 -4.77
CA ILE A 249 -1.62 -8.03 -3.74
C ILE A 249 -0.28 -8.74 -3.98
N VAL A 250 0.79 -7.98 -3.93
CA VAL A 250 2.15 -8.46 -4.11
C VAL A 250 3.03 -8.02 -2.95
N ASN A 251 4.11 -8.73 -2.70
CA ASN A 251 5.12 -8.39 -1.71
C ASN A 251 6.50 -8.37 -2.37
N VAL A 252 7.31 -7.35 -2.09
CA VAL A 252 8.68 -7.27 -2.61
C VAL A 252 9.61 -8.11 -1.74
N VAL A 253 10.26 -9.12 -2.33
CA VAL A 253 11.18 -10.03 -1.65
C VAL A 253 12.52 -10.05 -2.41
N GLY A 254 13.56 -9.51 -1.79
CA GLY A 254 14.86 -9.31 -2.43
C GLY A 254 14.76 -8.44 -3.69
N LYS A 255 15.01 -9.04 -4.85
CA LYS A 255 14.91 -8.36 -6.16
C LYS A 255 13.67 -8.74 -6.95
N LYS A 256 12.71 -9.44 -6.36
CA LYS A 256 11.50 -9.94 -7.05
C LYS A 256 10.26 -9.51 -6.29
N CYS A 257 9.12 -9.61 -6.95
CA CYS A 257 7.83 -9.46 -6.30
C CYS A 257 7.12 -10.81 -6.29
N GLU A 258 6.66 -11.23 -5.12
CA GLU A 258 5.85 -12.42 -4.94
C GLU A 258 4.38 -12.03 -4.90
N GLU A 259 3.53 -12.81 -5.56
CA GLU A 259 2.10 -12.57 -5.53
C GLU A 259 1.45 -13.29 -4.34
N LEU A 260 0.64 -12.57 -3.58
CA LEU A 260 -0.01 -13.07 -2.37
C LEU A 260 -1.47 -13.50 -2.65
N ASP A 261 -2.38 -12.53 -2.77
CA ASP A 261 -3.82 -12.78 -2.92
C ASP A 261 -4.45 -11.88 -3.97
N PHE A 262 -5.62 -12.27 -4.44
CA PHE A 262 -6.53 -11.40 -5.16
C PHE A 262 -7.35 -10.55 -4.20
N TRP A 263 -7.64 -9.32 -4.61
CA TRP A 263 -8.70 -8.51 -4.02
C TRP A 263 -9.84 -8.35 -5.01
N LEU A 264 -11.00 -8.90 -4.65
CA LEU A 264 -12.21 -8.90 -5.44
C LEU A 264 -13.24 -7.95 -4.80
N PRO A 265 -13.83 -7.00 -5.56
CA PRO A 265 -14.71 -5.96 -5.01
C PRO A 265 -15.84 -6.47 -4.10
N ASN A 266 -16.44 -7.63 -4.44
CA ASN A 266 -17.58 -8.20 -3.70
C ASN A 266 -17.18 -9.25 -2.66
N CYS A 267 -15.91 -9.66 -2.63
CA CYS A 267 -15.46 -10.82 -1.88
C CYS A 267 -14.28 -10.57 -0.95
N GLY A 268 -13.56 -9.46 -1.13
CA GLY A 268 -12.36 -9.18 -0.37
C GLY A 268 -11.17 -10.02 -0.83
N PHE A 269 -10.33 -10.47 0.13
CA PHE A 269 -9.15 -11.28 -0.16
C PHE A 269 -9.54 -12.71 -0.53
N SER A 270 -8.87 -13.23 -1.56
CA SER A 270 -9.07 -14.57 -2.08
C SER A 270 -7.78 -15.09 -2.68
N ASP A 271 -7.44 -16.34 -2.41
CA ASP A 271 -6.31 -17.04 -3.03
C ASP A 271 -6.61 -17.47 -4.48
N THR A 272 -7.90 -17.56 -4.83
CA THR A 272 -8.37 -17.92 -6.18
C THR A 272 -9.25 -16.85 -6.83
N LEU A 273 -9.39 -16.95 -8.15
CA LEU A 273 -10.30 -16.14 -8.96
C LEU A 273 -11.69 -16.79 -9.10
N TYR A 274 -11.97 -17.89 -8.39
CA TYR A 274 -13.20 -18.65 -8.62
C TYR A 274 -14.40 -17.98 -7.94
N VAL A 275 -15.29 -17.41 -8.76
CA VAL A 275 -16.61 -16.97 -8.34
C VAL A 275 -17.61 -18.03 -8.82
N GLU A 276 -18.22 -18.78 -7.90
CA GLU A 276 -19.28 -19.74 -8.27
C GLU A 276 -20.40 -18.99 -9.01
N GLN A 277 -20.64 -19.36 -10.27
CA GLN A 277 -21.72 -18.76 -11.06
C GLN A 277 -23.07 -19.01 -10.36
N GLY A 278 -23.79 -17.93 -10.07
CA GLY A 278 -25.17 -17.97 -9.58
C GLY A 278 -25.39 -17.75 -8.08
N LYS A 279 -24.34 -17.62 -7.24
CA LYS A 279 -24.52 -17.38 -5.79
C LYS A 279 -23.75 -16.21 -5.17
N GLY A 280 -22.91 -15.50 -5.93
CA GLY A 280 -22.15 -14.35 -5.41
C GLY A 280 -21.27 -14.67 -4.20
N ARG A 281 -20.94 -15.95 -3.98
CA ARG A 281 -20.03 -16.40 -2.93
C ARG A 281 -18.67 -16.69 -3.55
N CYS A 282 -17.63 -16.07 -3.02
CA CYS A 282 -16.25 -16.47 -3.27
C CYS A 282 -15.83 -17.54 -2.27
N ARG A 283 -15.05 -18.51 -2.76
CA ARG A 283 -14.48 -19.60 -1.97
C ARG A 283 -12.97 -19.62 -2.18
N ASN A 284 -12.26 -19.81 -1.09
CA ASN A 284 -10.83 -20.09 -1.15
C ASN A 284 -10.59 -21.54 -1.59
N SER A 285 -9.36 -21.87 -1.97
CA SER A 285 -8.98 -23.24 -2.41
C SER A 285 -9.29 -24.32 -1.38
N ASP A 286 -9.29 -23.95 -0.09
CA ASP A 286 -9.58 -24.81 1.05
C ASP A 286 -11.08 -25.03 1.31
N GLY A 287 -11.96 -24.44 0.49
CA GLY A 287 -13.42 -24.48 0.67
C GLY A 287 -13.95 -23.56 1.77
N GLY A 288 -13.07 -22.81 2.44
CA GLY A 288 -13.36 -21.81 3.44
C GLY A 288 -13.99 -20.53 2.88
N LYS A 289 -14.61 -19.73 3.76
CA LYS A 289 -15.05 -18.37 3.41
C LYS A 289 -13.82 -17.48 3.26
N THR A 290 -13.88 -16.51 2.34
CA THR A 290 -12.90 -15.42 2.22
C THR A 290 -12.54 -14.87 3.59
N SER A 291 -11.25 -14.99 3.95
CA SER A 291 -10.70 -14.54 5.22
C SER A 291 -10.82 -13.01 5.33
N GLY A 292 -10.90 -12.51 6.56
CA GLY A 292 -10.84 -11.07 6.83
C GLY A 292 -9.47 -10.42 6.54
N GLY A 293 -8.51 -11.21 6.03
CA GLY A 293 -7.12 -10.82 5.77
C GLY A 293 -6.45 -11.72 4.72
N LEU A 294 -5.16 -11.47 4.46
CA LEU A 294 -4.36 -12.21 3.49
C LEU A 294 -4.19 -13.68 3.90
N SER A 295 -4.26 -14.58 2.92
CA SER A 295 -4.09 -16.03 3.05
C SER A 295 -2.61 -16.42 3.14
N GLY A 296 -1.74 -15.70 2.43
CA GLY A 296 -0.29 -15.93 2.39
C GLY A 296 0.50 -15.10 3.42
N PRO A 297 1.64 -15.59 3.91
CA PRO A 297 2.50 -14.83 4.81
C PRO A 297 3.11 -13.63 4.09
N VAL A 298 3.07 -12.45 4.72
CA VAL A 298 3.82 -11.28 4.25
C VAL A 298 5.23 -11.36 4.82
N ILE A 299 6.23 -11.29 3.94
CA ILE A 299 7.64 -11.19 4.33
C ILE A 299 7.95 -9.73 4.58
N TRP A 300 8.18 -9.40 5.83
CA TRP A 300 8.53 -8.06 6.29
C TRP A 300 10.05 -7.87 6.35
N PRO A 301 10.55 -6.65 6.13
CA PRO A 301 11.98 -6.36 6.18
C PRO A 301 12.45 -6.22 7.64
N GLY A 302 13.72 -6.56 7.91
CA GLY A 302 14.35 -6.29 9.22
C GLY A 302 14.34 -7.42 10.25
N ASP A 303 14.44 -8.69 9.82
CA ASP A 303 14.55 -9.88 10.69
C ASP A 303 13.49 -9.95 11.81
N LEU A 304 12.23 -9.75 11.44
CA LEU A 304 11.12 -9.80 12.38
C LEU A 304 10.81 -11.22 12.86
N ASN A 305 11.62 -12.24 12.51
CA ASN A 305 11.39 -13.66 12.85
C ASN A 305 9.96 -14.12 12.53
N GLY A 306 9.40 -13.66 11.42
CA GLY A 306 8.03 -13.97 11.00
C GLY A 306 6.92 -13.22 11.76
N ARG A 307 7.24 -12.14 12.48
CA ARG A 307 6.24 -11.27 13.13
C ARG A 307 5.78 -10.15 12.21
N ASP A 308 4.49 -9.82 12.31
CA ASP A 308 3.90 -8.66 11.65
C ASP A 308 4.20 -7.36 12.40
N PRO A 309 4.61 -6.28 11.71
CA PRO A 309 4.71 -4.94 12.28
C PRO A 309 3.42 -4.50 12.95
N LYS A 310 3.52 -3.88 14.13
CA LYS A 310 2.35 -3.47 14.93
C LYS A 310 1.94 -2.01 14.78
N GLY A 311 2.59 -1.27 13.87
CA GLY A 311 2.28 0.12 13.57
C GLY A 311 2.93 1.14 14.52
N TRP A 312 3.78 0.67 15.42
CA TRP A 312 4.61 1.47 16.32
C TRP A 312 5.96 0.74 16.50
N ALA A 313 6.97 1.44 17.00
CA ALA A 313 8.32 0.89 17.17
C ALA A 313 8.35 -0.14 18.30
N MET A 314 8.45 -1.44 17.99
CA MET A 314 8.46 -2.46 19.02
C MET A 314 9.74 -2.34 19.87
N PRO A 315 9.66 -2.52 21.19
CA PRO A 315 10.85 -2.54 22.02
C PRO A 315 11.65 -3.80 21.72
N THR A 316 12.97 -3.67 21.76
CA THR A 316 13.90 -4.79 21.60
C THR A 316 14.72 -4.97 22.86
N GLU A 317 15.40 -6.10 23.01
CA GLU A 317 16.33 -6.30 24.15
C GLU A 317 17.43 -5.23 24.19
N ALA A 318 17.87 -4.74 23.02
CA ALA A 318 18.83 -3.64 22.92
C ALA A 318 18.24 -2.26 23.28
N LYS A 319 16.93 -2.08 23.07
CA LYS A 319 16.19 -0.85 23.37
C LYS A 319 14.83 -1.18 23.99
N PRO A 320 14.80 -1.60 25.27
CA PRO A 320 13.57 -2.00 25.94
C PRO A 320 12.70 -0.79 26.25
N TRP A 321 11.40 -1.03 26.42
CA TRP A 321 10.48 -0.01 26.91
C TRP A 321 10.82 0.40 28.34
N ARG A 322 10.81 1.71 28.59
CA ARG A 322 11.14 2.26 29.91
C ARG A 322 9.86 2.68 30.60
N ILE A 323 9.48 1.95 31.64
CA ILE A 323 8.30 2.23 32.44
C ILE A 323 8.75 3.00 33.67
N ILE A 324 8.37 4.28 33.73
CA ILE A 324 8.74 5.13 34.86
C ILE A 324 7.79 4.86 36.04
N VAL A 325 8.36 4.69 37.23
CA VAL A 325 7.62 4.43 38.46
C VAL A 325 8.00 5.47 39.50
N PRO A 326 7.02 6.13 40.14
CA PRO A 326 7.30 7.10 41.17
C PRO A 326 7.87 6.42 42.42
N LYS A 327 8.99 6.94 42.91
CA LYS A 327 9.61 6.49 44.17
C LYS A 327 8.77 6.86 45.39
N ARG A 328 8.05 7.98 45.31
CA ARG A 328 7.15 8.49 46.35
C ARG A 328 5.72 8.33 45.87
N THR A 329 4.95 7.51 46.57
CA THR A 329 3.53 7.32 46.33
C THR A 329 2.75 7.57 47.62
N SER A 330 1.57 8.18 47.50
CA SER A 330 0.63 8.29 48.62
C SER A 330 -0.09 6.97 48.91
N PHE A 331 0.01 5.99 48.01
CA PHE A 331 -0.60 4.67 48.15
C PHE A 331 0.28 3.58 47.53
N ASP A 332 1.06 2.91 48.37
CA ASP A 332 2.04 1.89 48.02
C ASP A 332 1.43 0.60 47.43
N LYS A 333 0.15 0.33 47.70
CA LYS A 333 -0.55 -0.84 47.12
C LYS A 333 -0.74 -0.76 45.61
N PHE A 334 -0.74 0.44 45.01
CA PHE A 334 -0.87 0.58 43.55
C PHE A 334 0.43 0.24 42.83
N VAL A 335 1.53 0.87 43.24
CA VAL A 335 2.88 0.58 42.75
C VAL A 335 3.90 1.16 43.73
N THR A 336 4.93 0.40 44.08
CA THR A 336 6.06 0.88 44.87
C THR A 336 7.31 0.05 44.57
N PHE A 337 8.47 0.65 44.68
CA PHE A 337 9.72 -0.08 44.82
C PHE A 337 9.98 -0.38 46.29
N ARG A 338 10.34 -1.63 46.60
CA ARG A 338 10.79 -2.00 47.94
C ARG A 338 12.31 -1.82 48.05
N PRO A 339 12.84 -1.46 49.24
CA PRO A 339 14.26 -1.27 49.40
C PRO A 339 15.06 -2.53 49.02
N GLY A 340 15.98 -2.40 48.06
CA GLY A 340 16.83 -3.49 47.59
C GLY A 340 16.17 -4.43 46.56
N GLU A 341 14.93 -4.17 46.15
CA GLU A 341 14.30 -4.88 45.04
C GLU A 341 14.56 -4.17 43.72
N GLU A 342 14.87 -4.95 42.67
CA GLU A 342 15.12 -4.45 41.32
C GLU A 342 13.82 -4.24 40.52
N TRP A 343 12.70 -4.78 41.02
CA TRP A 343 11.39 -4.73 40.38
C TRP A 343 10.35 -4.08 41.30
N PRO A 344 9.45 -3.25 40.75
CA PRO A 344 8.35 -2.69 41.53
C PRO A 344 7.29 -3.75 41.81
N VAL A 345 6.51 -3.55 42.88
CA VAL A 345 5.37 -4.39 43.24
C VAL A 345 4.11 -3.54 43.41
N GLY A 346 2.94 -4.15 43.24
CA GLY A 346 1.65 -3.51 43.44
C GLY A 346 0.62 -3.88 42.37
N PHE A 347 -0.61 -3.42 42.56
CA PHE A 347 -1.74 -3.71 41.68
C PHE A 347 -1.45 -3.39 40.20
N CYS A 348 -0.81 -2.25 39.90
CA CYS A 348 -0.53 -1.84 38.53
C CYS A 348 0.46 -2.78 37.83
N VAL A 349 1.46 -3.29 38.57
CA VAL A 349 2.45 -4.24 38.04
C VAL A 349 1.79 -5.59 37.78
N GLU A 350 0.98 -6.08 38.71
CA GLU A 350 0.23 -7.33 38.52
C GLU A 350 -0.76 -7.27 37.34
N LEU A 351 -1.43 -6.12 37.17
CA LEU A 351 -2.32 -5.89 36.04
C LEU A 351 -1.53 -5.85 34.72
N PHE A 352 -0.42 -5.13 34.69
CA PHE A 352 0.46 -5.05 33.53
C PHE A 352 0.97 -6.43 33.12
N ASP A 353 1.46 -7.24 34.06
CA ASP A 353 1.88 -8.62 33.81
C ASP A 353 0.75 -9.50 33.28
N LYS A 354 -0.46 -9.37 33.84
CA LYS A 354 -1.64 -10.10 33.34
C LYS A 354 -1.99 -9.69 31.92
N VAL A 355 -1.89 -8.42 31.57
CA VAL A 355 -2.11 -7.93 30.21
C VAL A 355 -1.03 -8.46 29.27
N LEU A 356 0.25 -8.38 29.65
CA LEU A 356 1.36 -8.93 28.86
C LEU A 356 1.16 -10.41 28.55
N ARG A 357 0.72 -11.22 29.52
CA ARG A 357 0.44 -12.66 29.32
C ARG A 357 -0.74 -12.93 28.38
N ARG A 358 -1.60 -11.94 28.13
CA ARG A 358 -2.73 -12.05 27.17
C ARG A 358 -2.33 -11.61 25.76
N LEU A 359 -1.23 -10.87 25.62
CA LEU A 359 -0.68 -10.51 24.33
C LEU A 359 -0.03 -11.74 23.69
N ASN A 360 -0.15 -11.86 22.38
CA ASN A 360 0.52 -12.90 21.60
C ASN A 360 1.95 -12.51 21.19
N TYR A 361 2.54 -11.50 21.85
CA TYR A 361 3.90 -11.02 21.61
C TYR A 361 4.55 -10.56 22.92
N SER A 362 5.88 -10.61 22.97
CA SER A 362 6.66 -10.11 24.10
C SER A 362 6.92 -8.61 23.97
N ILE A 363 6.97 -7.92 25.10
CA ILE A 363 7.35 -6.51 25.20
C ILE A 363 8.52 -6.43 26.18
N PRO A 364 9.78 -6.42 25.68
CA PRO A 364 10.94 -6.18 26.53
C PRO A 364 10.80 -4.82 27.21
N HIS A 365 10.88 -4.80 28.53
CA HIS A 365 10.68 -3.59 29.32
C HIS A 365 11.56 -3.59 30.57
N VAL A 366 11.86 -2.37 31.03
CA VAL A 366 12.59 -2.10 32.26
C VAL A 366 11.83 -1.06 33.07
N PHE A 367 11.79 -1.24 34.37
CA PHE A 367 11.24 -0.25 35.28
C PHE A 367 12.33 0.73 35.70
N VAL A 368 11.99 2.02 35.73
CA VAL A 368 12.91 3.09 36.10
C VAL A 368 12.31 3.88 37.24
N GLU A 369 12.97 3.87 38.40
CA GLU A 369 12.60 4.72 39.52
C GLU A 369 12.73 6.21 39.16
N PHE A 370 11.75 7.00 39.61
CA PHE A 370 11.77 8.45 39.49
C PHE A 370 11.49 9.11 40.84
N ASP A 371 12.45 9.91 41.31
CA ASP A 371 12.36 10.69 42.55
C ASP A 371 12.14 12.17 42.21
N GLY A 372 10.87 12.56 42.06
CA GLY A 372 10.47 13.91 41.68
C GLY A 372 8.95 14.11 41.78
N GLN A 373 8.46 15.28 41.39
CA GLN A 373 7.02 15.51 41.35
C GLN A 373 6.39 14.84 40.12
N TYR A 374 5.09 14.55 40.19
CA TYR A 374 4.36 13.92 39.08
C TYR A 374 4.45 14.73 37.78
N GLY A 375 4.45 16.07 37.85
CA GLY A 375 4.62 16.94 36.68
C GLY A 375 5.98 16.76 35.99
N ASP A 376 7.06 16.66 36.77
CA ASP A 376 8.41 16.41 36.25
C ASP A 376 8.53 15.02 35.62
N MET A 377 7.80 14.06 36.17
CA MET A 377 7.74 12.69 35.64
C MET A 377 7.13 12.67 34.24
N ILE A 378 6.04 13.42 34.01
CA ILE A 378 5.42 13.54 32.67
C ILE A 378 6.41 14.16 31.68
N GLN A 379 7.12 15.22 32.08
CA GLN A 379 8.11 15.86 31.22
C GLN A 379 9.27 14.90 30.85
N GLY A 380 9.67 14.03 31.78
CA GLY A 380 10.69 13.00 31.56
C GLY A 380 10.26 11.86 30.61
N VAL A 381 8.96 11.69 30.36
CA VAL A 381 8.42 10.80 29.32
C VAL A 381 8.39 11.50 27.96
N PHE A 382 8.01 12.78 27.93
CA PHE A 382 7.82 13.53 26.69
C PHE A 382 9.12 13.96 25.99
N ASN A 383 10.20 14.17 26.75
CA ASN A 383 11.48 14.69 26.23
C ASN A 383 12.47 13.58 25.78
N LYS A 384 12.00 12.41 25.32
CA LYS A 384 12.88 11.26 24.99
C LYS A 384 12.78 10.77 23.55
#